data_AF-A0A7W1PLX2-F1
#
_entry.id   AF-A0A7W1PLX2-F1
#
_cell.length_a   1.000
_cell.length_b   1.000
_cell.length_c   1.000
_cell.angle_alpha   90.00
_cell.angle_beta   90.00
_cell.angle_gamma   90.00
#
_symmetry.space_group_name_H-M   'P 1'
#
loop_
_entity.id
_entity.type
_entity.pdbx_description
1 polymer ?
#
loop_
_entity_poly.entity_id
_entity_poly.type
_entity_poly.pdbx_seq_one_letter_code
_entity_poly.pdbx_strand_id
1 'polypeptide(L)'
;MAFKHRNWYPIAVGLGALNLLGAGAAAGAAEPWHAAVHVGLALASGWWARRLRRDLGTSELQDRLEGLETLEFEVSNLRQELSETQERLDFAERLLAGPERAQRRPE
;
A
#
# COMPACT_ATOMS: atom_id res chain seq x y z
N MET A 1 0.54 5.92 21.62
CA MET A 1 1.42 6.56 20.61
C MET A 1 1.70 5.53 19.52
N ALA A 2 1.24 5.77 18.29
CA ALA A 2 1.29 4.76 17.23
C ALA A 2 2.74 4.46 16.80
N PHE A 3 3.18 3.21 16.97
CA PHE A 3 4.45 2.69 16.46
C PHE A 3 4.42 2.66 14.92
N LYS A 4 4.63 3.80 14.26
CA LYS A 4 4.78 3.85 12.80
C LYS A 4 6.20 3.43 12.42
N HIS A 5 6.36 2.20 11.93
CA HIS A 5 7.62 1.66 11.38
C HIS A 5 8.32 2.62 10.40
N ARG A 6 7.55 3.47 9.69
CA ARG A 6 8.05 4.49 8.75
C ARG A 6 9.02 5.49 9.37
N ASN A 7 8.88 5.81 10.67
CA ASN A 7 9.76 6.76 11.34
C ASN A 7 11.02 6.08 11.92
N TRP A 8 10.97 4.77 12.19
CA TRP A 8 12.05 4.03 12.82
C TRP A 8 13.14 3.59 11.84
N TYR A 9 12.78 3.34 10.57
CA TYR A 9 13.76 3.02 9.53
C TYR A 9 14.84 4.10 9.35
N PRO A 10 14.50 5.40 9.15
CA PRO A 10 15.52 6.44 9.02
C PRO A 10 16.35 6.62 10.29
N ILE A 11 15.75 6.42 11.48
CA ILE A 11 16.48 6.46 12.75
C ILE A 11 17.54 5.34 12.81
N ALA A 12 17.18 4.10 12.46
CA ALA A 12 18.11 2.98 12.46
C ALA A 12 19.26 3.18 11.46
N VAL A 13 18.97 3.75 10.28
CA VAL A 13 20.00 4.11 9.29
C VAL A 13 20.93 5.20 9.84
N GLY A 14 20.37 6.26 10.42
CA GLY A 14 21.15 7.35 11.03
C GLY A 14 22.04 6.87 12.17
N LEU A 15 21.52 6.00 13.05
CA LEU A 15 22.30 5.37 14.12
C LEU A 15 23.45 4.51 13.57
N GLY A 16 23.20 3.75 12.50
CA GLY A 16 24.24 2.97 11.83
C GLY A 16 25.34 3.86 11.26
N ALA A 17 24.98 4.92 10.55
CA ALA A 17 25.93 5.88 9.97
C ALA A 17 26.76 6.58 11.06
N LEU A 18 26.12 7.02 12.15
CA LEU A 18 26.80 7.65 13.28
C LEU A 18 27.83 6.71 13.93
N ASN A 19 27.49 5.43 14.08
CA ASN A 19 28.41 4.45 14.62
C ASN A 19 29.58 4.14 13.68
N LEU A 20 29.39 4.15 12.35
CA LEU A 20 30.50 4.04 11.41
C LEU A 20 31.47 5.23 11.51
N LEU A 21 30.95 6.43 11.70
CA LEU A 21 31.78 7.62 11.94
C LEU A 21 32.58 7.48 13.26
N GLY A 22 31.92 7.01 14.33
CA GLY A 22 32.57 6.72 15.61
C GLY A 22 33.67 5.65 15.48
N ALA A 23 33.44 4.60 14.70
CA ALA A 23 34.44 3.57 14.42
C ALA A 23 35.67 4.15 13.70
N GLY A 24 35.45 4.99 12.69
CA GLY A 24 36.53 5.67 11.96
C GLY A 24 37.36 6.59 12.85
N ALA A 25 36.70 7.36 13.71
CA ALA A 25 37.38 8.23 14.69
C ALA A 25 38.22 7.43 15.70
N ALA A 26 37.64 6.36 16.28
CA ALA A 26 38.34 5.51 17.24
C ALA A 26 39.51 4.73 16.60
N ALA A 27 39.34 4.27 15.36
CA ALA A 27 40.43 3.65 14.61
C ALA A 27 41.57 4.64 14.33
N GLY A 28 41.25 5.89 13.97
CA GLY A 28 42.24 6.96 13.79
C GLY A 28 42.97 7.35 15.08
N ALA A 29 42.33 7.15 16.24
CA ALA A 29 42.93 7.34 17.57
C ALA A 29 43.70 6.10 18.09
N ALA A 30 43.81 5.03 17.29
CA ALA A 30 44.41 3.75 17.69
C ALA A 30 43.75 3.10 18.93
N GLU A 31 42.43 3.26 19.07
CA GLU A 31 41.62 2.65 20.12
C GLU A 31 40.80 1.45 19.58
N PRO A 32 41.41 0.26 19.42
CA PRO A 32 40.81 -0.85 18.70
C PRO A 32 39.52 -1.37 19.36
N TRP A 33 39.42 -1.28 20.68
CA TRP A 33 38.23 -1.72 21.42
C TRP A 33 37.03 -0.79 21.19
N HIS A 34 37.22 0.53 21.25
CA HIS A 34 36.16 1.50 20.97
C HIS A 34 35.69 1.40 19.51
N ALA A 35 36.63 1.23 18.58
CA ALA A 35 36.31 0.98 17.18
C ALA A 35 35.46 -0.29 17.00
N ALA A 36 35.81 -1.40 17.68
CA ALA A 36 35.06 -2.65 17.61
C ALA A 36 33.63 -2.51 18.14
N VAL A 37 33.42 -1.78 19.24
CA VAL A 37 32.08 -1.51 19.79
C VAL A 37 31.24 -0.72 18.79
N HIS A 38 31.80 0.34 18.20
CA HIS A 38 31.10 1.14 17.19
C HIS A 38 30.77 0.33 15.93
N VAL A 39 31.67 -0.53 15.46
CA VAL A 39 31.39 -1.45 14.34
C VAL A 39 30.24 -2.40 14.69
N GLY A 40 30.25 -2.99 15.89
CA GLY A 40 29.17 -3.86 16.36
C GLY A 40 27.81 -3.15 16.37
N LEU A 41 27.76 -1.93 16.90
CA LEU A 41 26.55 -1.11 16.92
C LEU A 41 26.08 -0.71 15.51
N ALA A 42 27.01 -0.42 14.60
CA ALA A 42 26.69 -0.13 13.20
C ALA A 42 26.04 -1.34 12.52
N LEU A 43 26.59 -2.55 12.72
CA LEU A 43 26.05 -3.79 12.17
C LEU A 43 24.68 -4.14 12.75
N ALA A 44 24.50 -4.00 14.06
CA ALA A 44 23.22 -4.20 14.72
C ALA A 44 22.15 -3.24 14.18
N SER A 45 22.50 -1.96 14.03
CA SER A 45 21.61 -0.94 13.46
C SER A 45 21.25 -1.25 11.99
N GLY A 46 22.22 -1.69 11.19
CA GLY A 46 21.98 -2.10 9.80
C GLY A 46 21.12 -3.37 9.67
N TRP A 47 21.28 -4.34 10.58
CA TRP A 47 20.38 -5.48 10.66
C TRP A 47 18.95 -5.06 11.04
N TRP A 48 18.82 -4.17 12.03
CA TRP A 48 17.52 -3.65 12.44
C TRP A 48 16.83 -2.88 11.31
N ALA A 49 17.55 -2.01 10.59
CA ALA A 49 17.03 -1.32 9.42
C ALA A 49 16.52 -2.28 8.34
N ARG A 50 17.23 -3.40 8.09
CA ARG A 50 16.77 -4.45 7.17
C ARG A 50 15.48 -5.13 7.66
N ARG A 51 15.38 -5.43 8.96
CA ARG A 51 14.17 -5.98 9.59
C ARG A 51 12.98 -5.04 9.36
N LEU A 52 13.12 -3.75 9.71
CA LEU A 52 12.07 -2.76 9.54
C LEU A 52 11.60 -2.60 8.09
N ARG A 53 12.54 -2.61 7.13
CA ARG A 53 12.20 -2.48 5.71
C ARG A 53 11.37 -3.67 5.21
N ARG A 54 11.67 -4.88 5.68
CA ARG A 54 10.88 -6.08 5.32
C ARG A 54 9.46 -5.97 5.85
N ASP A 55 9.29 -5.54 7.10
CA ASP A 55 7.99 -5.38 7.74
C ASP A 55 7.15 -4.28 7.06
N LEU A 56 7.79 -3.18 6.62
CA LEU A 56 7.16 -2.14 5.81
C LEU A 56 6.66 -2.68 4.46
N GLY A 57 7.49 -3.44 3.75
CA GLY A 57 7.12 -4.01 2.45
C GLY A 57 5.95 -5.00 2.54
N THR A 58 5.90 -5.80 3.61
CA THR A 58 4.75 -6.71 3.84
C THR A 58 3.47 -5.95 4.17
N SER A 59 3.56 -4.89 4.98
CA SER A 59 2.40 -4.05 5.31
C SER A 59 1.86 -3.34 4.08
N GLU A 60 2.75 -2.76 3.25
CA GLU A 60 2.33 -2.04 2.04
C GLU A 60 1.68 -2.98 1.01
N LEU A 61 2.19 -4.21 0.86
CA LEU A 61 1.55 -5.21 0.01
C LEU A 61 0.15 -5.59 0.51
N GLN A 62 -0.02 -5.71 1.84
CA GLN A 62 -1.30 -6.04 2.44
C GLN A 62 -2.33 -4.91 2.25
N ASP A 63 -1.92 -3.66 2.50
CA ASP A 63 -2.77 -2.48 2.26
C ASP A 63 -3.20 -2.38 0.78
N ARG A 64 -2.31 -2.73 -0.16
CA ARG A 64 -2.65 -2.74 -1.59
C ARG A 64 -3.62 -3.85 -1.98
N LEU A 65 -3.51 -5.03 -1.36
CA LEU A 65 -4.46 -6.12 -1.59
C LEU A 65 -5.85 -5.77 -1.06
N GLU A 66 -5.94 -5.22 0.16
CA GLU A 66 -7.20 -4.77 0.74
C GLU A 66 -7.86 -3.65 -0.08
N GLY A 67 -7.05 -2.73 -0.62
CA GLY A 67 -7.52 -1.71 -1.56
C GLY A 67 -8.04 -2.28 -2.89
N LEU A 68 -7.44 -3.37 -3.40
CA LEU A 68 -7.90 -4.05 -4.61
C LEU A 68 -9.21 -4.80 -4.37
N GLU A 69 -9.36 -5.49 -3.24
CA GLU A 69 -10.61 -6.16 -2.85
C GLU A 69 -11.77 -5.16 -2.73
N THR A 70 -11.49 -3.99 -2.13
CA THR A 70 -12.47 -2.89 -2.02
C THR A 70 -12.88 -2.38 -3.39
N LEU A 71 -11.91 -2.17 -4.29
CA LEU A 71 -12.17 -1.71 -5.65
C LEU A 71 -12.96 -2.74 -6.47
N GLU A 72 -12.67 -4.03 -6.30
CA GLU A 72 -13.41 -5.12 -6.95
C GLU A 72 -14.88 -5.14 -6.50
N PHE A 73 -15.11 -4.94 -5.20
CA PHE A 73 -16.46 -4.81 -4.66
C PHE A 73 -17.20 -3.60 -5.24
N GLU A 74 -16.56 -2.43 -5.30
CA GLU A 74 -17.14 -1.22 -5.88
C GLU A 74 -17.48 -1.40 -7.38
N VAL A 75 -16.59 -2.03 -8.16
CA VAL A 75 -16.84 -2.31 -9.57
C VAL A 75 -18.01 -3.29 -9.75
N SER A 76 -18.12 -4.30 -8.90
CA SER A 76 -19.25 -5.23 -8.92
C SER A 76 -20.57 -4.49 -8.64
N ASN A 77 -20.58 -3.63 -7.64
CA ASN A 77 -21.75 -2.82 -7.29
C ASN A 77 -22.16 -1.87 -8.44
N LEU A 78 -21.19 -1.17 -9.03
CA LEU A 78 -21.45 -0.29 -10.19
C LEU A 78 -22.02 -1.06 -11.38
N ARG A 79 -21.53 -2.27 -11.65
CA ARG A 79 -22.08 -3.13 -12.72
C ARG A 79 -23.53 -3.50 -12.44
N GLN A 80 -23.87 -3.80 -11.19
CA GLN A 80 -25.24 -4.09 -10.79
C GLN A 80 -26.15 -2.87 -10.97
N GLU A 81 -25.75 -1.71 -10.47
CA GLU A 81 -26.52 -0.46 -10.62
C GLU A 81 -26.75 -0.09 -12.10
N LEU A 82 -25.73 -0.31 -12.95
CA LEU A 82 -25.85 -0.12 -14.40
C LEU A 82 -26.86 -1.10 -15.03
N SER A 83 -26.85 -2.37 -14.61
CA SER A 83 -27.84 -3.36 -15.07
C SER A 83 -29.26 -2.95 -14.69
N GLU A 84 -29.49 -2.54 -13.44
CA GLU A 84 -30.81 -2.08 -12.99
C GLU A 84 -31.28 -0.83 -13.74
N THR A 85 -30.35 0.09 -14.02
CA THR A 85 -30.65 1.30 -14.79
C THR A 85 -31.02 0.95 -16.23
N GLN A 86 -30.34 -0.01 -16.85
CA GLN A 86 -30.67 -0.53 -18.18
C GLN A 86 -32.06 -1.17 -18.20
N GLU A 87 -32.40 -2.00 -17.21
CA GLU A 87 -33.74 -2.62 -17.11
C GLU A 87 -34.85 -1.58 -16.99
N ARG A 88 -34.64 -0.52 -16.19
CA ARG A 88 -35.60 0.58 -16.06
C ARG A 88 -35.75 1.37 -17.36
N LEU A 89 -34.66 1.57 -18.09
CA LEU A 89 -34.67 2.23 -19.39
C LEU A 89 -35.42 1.40 -20.43
N ASP A 90 -35.15 0.10 -20.50
CA ASP A 90 -35.88 -0.86 -21.34
C ASP A 90 -37.37 -0.87 -21.02
N PHE A 91 -37.74 -0.79 -19.75
CA PHE A 91 -39.13 -0.73 -19.32
C PHE A 91 -39.80 0.57 -19.78
N ALA A 92 -39.13 1.72 -19.61
CA ALA A 92 -39.61 3.00 -20.10
C ALA A 92 -39.77 3.00 -21.64
N GLU A 93 -38.83 2.39 -22.36
CA GLU A 93 -38.93 2.24 -23.81
C GLU A 93 -40.15 1.41 -24.20
N ARG A 94 -40.40 0.27 -23.54
CA ARG A 94 -41.57 -0.57 -23.81
C ARG A 94 -42.89 0.14 -23.54
N LEU A 95 -42.95 0.94 -22.47
CA LEU A 95 -44.11 1.78 -22.16
C LEU A 95 -44.36 2.84 -23.23
N LEU A 96 -43.30 3.54 -23.66
CA LEU A 96 -43.38 4.57 -24.71
C LEU A 96 -43.70 3.98 -26.10
N ALA A 97 -43.22 2.77 -26.39
CA ALA A 97 -43.49 2.07 -27.66
C ALA A 97 -44.89 1.42 -27.74
N GLY A 98 -45.69 1.48 -26.67
CA GLY A 98 -47.11 1.12 -26.70
C GLY A 98 -47.95 2.12 -27.51
N PRO A 99 -49.27 1.92 -27.58
CA PRO A 99 -50.09 1.50 -28.75
C PRO A 99 -49.63 1.76 -30.21
N GLU A 100 -48.55 2.50 -30.50
CA GLU A 100 -48.13 2.83 -31.87
C GLU A 100 -47.69 1.63 -32.74
N ARG A 101 -47.26 0.51 -32.13
CA ARG A 101 -46.96 -0.74 -32.85
C ARG A 101 -48.19 -1.63 -33.07
N ALA A 102 -49.24 -1.51 -32.25
CA ALA A 102 -50.49 -2.26 -32.43
C ALA A 102 -51.33 -1.73 -33.60
N GLN A 103 -51.24 -0.43 -33.89
CA GLN A 103 -51.96 0.23 -34.99
C GLN A 103 -51.30 0.00 -36.38
N ARG A 104 -50.04 -0.48 -36.44
CA ARG A 104 -49.23 -0.62 -37.67
C ARG A 104 -49.11 -2.07 -38.19
N ARG A 105 -50.07 -2.93 -37.89
CA ARG A 105 -50.27 -4.18 -38.63
C ARG A 105 -51.67 -4.19 -39.25
N PRO A 106 -51.85 -3.62 -40.46
CA PRO A 106 -52.96 -3.99 -41.33
C PRO A 106 -52.60 -5.30 -42.07
N GLU A 107 -53.66 -6.05 -42.36
CA GLU A 107 -53.72 -7.34 -43.08
C GLU A 107 -52.95 -7.37 -44.40
#